data_AF-A0A559MHX1-F1
#
_entry.id   AF-A0A559MHX1-F1
#
_cell.length_a   1.000
_cell.length_b   1.000
_cell.length_c   1.000
_cell.angle_alpha   90.00
_cell.angle_beta   90.00
_cell.angle_gamma   90.00
#
_symmetry.space_group_name_H-M   'P 1'
#
loop_
_entity.id
_entity.type
_entity.pdbx_description
1 polymer ?
#
loop_
_entity_poly.entity_id
_entity_poly.type
_entity_poly.pdbx_seq_one_letter_code
_entity_poly.pdbx_strand_id
1 'polypeptide(L)'
;MPSPEQESLTASLASKQEPRSAASNFTEPARKTFAAGASESAIVRVLSRGWNSLIDIAAATHHQSQGPLIDIVQAVQQENIAEQEDTSECTIWGDKFKVWKDMPLFGPSMRETWNMVWTLRSAFEGTEGPSSTDVDAAKVWFLYAKDMIERLSREEKTFDGKKAKGGEKYKDKEWRGFNPQRLEVWEAALRSLSFDGDLLRPAP
;
A
#
# COMPACT_ATOMS: atom_id res chain seq x y z
N MET A 1 7.52 8.91 16.24
CA MET A 1 7.01 10.29 16.08
C MET A 1 6.30 10.35 14.74
N PRO A 2 5.08 10.87 14.65
CA PRO A 2 4.40 11.08 13.37
C PRO A 2 5.21 12.04 12.49
N SER A 3 5.10 11.88 11.17
CA SER A 3 5.75 12.79 10.21
C SER A 3 5.01 14.14 10.16
N PRO A 4 5.66 15.24 9.71
CA PRO A 4 4.96 16.50 9.47
C PRO A 4 3.75 16.36 8.54
N GLU A 5 3.85 15.50 7.52
CA GLU A 5 2.77 15.19 6.58
C GLU A 5 1.58 14.50 7.29
N GLN A 6 1.87 13.58 8.22
CA GLN A 6 0.86 12.87 9.01
C GLN A 6 0.19 13.79 10.03
N GLU A 7 0.94 14.66 10.70
CA GLU A 7 0.41 15.67 11.63
C GLU A 7 -0.51 16.65 10.88
N SER A 8 -0.08 17.11 9.70
CA SER A 8 -0.86 18.01 8.85
C SER A 8 -2.19 17.37 8.41
N LEU A 9 -2.15 16.17 7.82
CA LEU A 9 -3.36 15.46 7.38
C LEU A 9 -4.32 15.18 8.56
N THR A 10 -3.78 14.74 9.70
CA THR A 10 -4.59 14.47 10.90
C THR A 10 -5.29 15.74 11.40
N ALA A 11 -4.56 16.86 11.46
CA ALA A 11 -5.11 18.14 11.86
C ALA A 11 -6.18 18.65 10.89
N SER A 12 -5.95 18.52 9.58
CA SER A 12 -6.92 18.91 8.55
C SER A 12 -8.21 18.08 8.62
N LEU A 13 -8.10 16.77 8.83
CA LEU A 13 -9.28 15.90 9.01
C LEU A 13 -10.05 16.22 10.29
N ALA A 14 -9.34 16.43 11.41
CA ALA A 14 -9.96 16.76 12.70
C ALA A 14 -10.70 18.11 12.67
N SER A 15 -10.14 19.10 11.97
CA SER A 15 -10.73 20.43 11.82
C SER A 15 -11.75 20.54 10.69
N LYS A 16 -11.96 19.47 9.90
CA LYS A 16 -12.79 19.46 8.68
C LYS A 16 -12.39 20.60 7.73
N GLN A 17 -11.08 20.81 7.61
CA GLN A 17 -10.52 21.80 6.71
C GLN A 17 -10.95 21.53 5.27
N GLU A 18 -11.12 22.60 4.49
CA GLU A 18 -11.46 22.49 3.07
C GLU A 18 -10.39 21.68 2.30
N PRO A 19 -10.79 20.77 1.37
CA PRO A 19 -9.86 19.82 0.75
C PRO A 19 -8.66 20.43 0.04
N ARG A 20 -8.79 21.56 -0.67
CA ARG A 20 -7.64 22.21 -1.33
C ARG A 20 -6.65 22.78 -0.33
N SER A 21 -7.15 23.32 0.76
CA SER A 21 -6.31 23.85 1.83
C SER A 21 -5.55 22.73 2.55
N ALA A 22 -6.21 21.58 2.77
CA ALA A 22 -5.58 20.38 3.32
C ALA A 22 -4.54 19.77 2.35
N ALA A 23 -4.86 19.70 1.05
CA ALA A 23 -3.94 19.26 0.02
C ALA A 23 -2.68 20.15 -0.02
N SER A 24 -2.85 21.48 0.03
CA SER A 24 -1.74 22.41 -0.04
C SER A 24 -0.78 22.25 1.13
N ASN A 25 -1.31 22.02 2.33
CA ASN A 25 -0.50 21.74 3.51
C ASN A 25 0.23 20.39 3.40
N PHE A 26 -0.46 19.35 2.89
CA PHE A 26 0.09 18.02 2.69
C PHE A 26 1.26 18.00 1.69
N THR A 27 1.16 18.75 0.60
CA THR A 27 2.15 18.79 -0.49
C THR A 27 3.28 19.81 -0.26
N GLU A 28 3.17 20.66 0.77
CA GLU A 28 4.15 21.71 1.07
C GLU A 28 5.60 21.18 1.21
N PRO A 29 5.87 20.05 1.92
CA PRO A 29 7.22 19.50 2.01
C PRO A 29 7.79 19.07 0.66
N ALA A 30 6.94 18.52 -0.21
CA ALA A 30 7.33 18.18 -1.58
C ALA A 30 7.66 19.45 -2.36
N ARG A 31 6.77 20.45 -2.40
CA ARG A 31 7.05 21.74 -3.09
C ARG A 31 8.36 22.37 -2.67
N LYS A 32 8.65 22.42 -1.36
CA LYS A 32 9.94 22.93 -0.83
C LYS A 32 11.14 22.13 -1.33
N THR A 33 11.01 20.81 -1.38
CA THR A 33 12.08 19.91 -1.88
C THR A 33 12.34 20.12 -3.37
N PHE A 34 11.28 20.28 -4.17
CA PHE A 34 11.38 20.54 -5.60
C PHE A 34 11.96 21.94 -5.90
N ALA A 35 11.49 22.98 -5.20
CA ALA A 35 11.99 24.35 -5.35
C ALA A 35 13.49 24.48 -5.02
N ALA A 36 14.01 23.60 -4.17
CA ALA A 36 15.44 23.55 -3.83
C ALA A 36 16.31 22.83 -4.89
N GLY A 37 15.73 22.33 -5.99
CA GLY A 37 16.46 21.56 -7.01
C GLY A 37 17.05 20.26 -6.45
N ALA A 38 16.33 19.59 -5.54
CA ALA A 38 16.85 18.43 -4.82
C ALA A 38 17.13 17.21 -5.72
N SER A 39 17.98 16.32 -5.24
CA SER A 39 18.30 15.06 -5.91
C SER A 39 17.09 14.13 -6.05
N GLU A 40 17.15 13.20 -7.01
CA GLU A 40 16.15 12.13 -7.16
C GLU A 40 15.90 11.40 -5.83
N SER A 41 16.95 11.05 -5.08
CA SER A 41 16.82 10.37 -3.79
C SER A 41 16.04 11.19 -2.74
N ALA A 42 16.18 12.51 -2.75
CA ALA A 42 15.43 13.40 -1.87
C ALA A 42 13.96 13.50 -2.30
N ILE A 43 13.70 13.57 -3.62
CA ILE A 43 12.36 13.54 -4.20
C ILE A 43 11.64 12.23 -3.86
N VAL A 44 12.29 11.08 -4.10
CA VAL A 44 11.75 9.75 -3.75
C VAL A 44 11.39 9.71 -2.27
N ARG A 45 12.30 10.17 -1.40
CA ARG A 45 12.09 10.14 0.05
C ARG A 45 10.91 11.01 0.50
N VAL A 46 10.74 12.21 -0.05
CA VAL A 46 9.64 13.10 0.36
C VAL A 46 8.29 12.60 -0.16
N LEU A 47 8.23 12.11 -1.40
CA LEU A 47 7.00 11.57 -1.99
C LEU A 47 6.56 10.28 -1.27
N SER A 48 7.47 9.33 -1.07
CA SER A 48 7.17 8.09 -0.33
C SER A 48 6.70 8.38 1.10
N ARG A 49 7.26 9.39 1.77
CA ARG A 49 6.81 9.80 3.11
C ARG A 49 5.39 10.34 3.09
N GLY A 50 5.07 11.22 2.15
CA GLY A 50 3.71 11.75 1.96
C GLY A 50 2.71 10.62 1.72
N TRP A 51 2.99 9.74 0.76
CA TRP A 51 2.12 8.61 0.45
C TRP A 51 1.94 7.66 1.64
N ASN A 52 3.02 7.27 2.32
CA ASN A 52 2.90 6.40 3.49
C ASN A 52 2.07 7.03 4.62
N SER A 53 2.19 8.35 4.82
CA SER A 53 1.37 9.08 5.80
C SER A 53 -0.11 9.05 5.45
N LEU A 54 -0.44 9.26 4.18
CA LEU A 54 -1.82 9.14 3.66
C LEU A 54 -2.36 7.72 3.86
N ILE A 55 -1.56 6.70 3.56
CA ILE A 55 -1.97 5.30 3.67
C ILE A 55 -2.19 4.90 5.14
N ASP A 56 -1.31 5.32 6.04
CA ASP A 56 -1.44 5.04 7.48
C ASP A 56 -2.74 5.65 8.04
N ILE A 57 -3.08 6.87 7.61
CA ILE A 57 -4.33 7.53 8.03
C ILE A 57 -5.54 6.84 7.41
N ALA A 58 -5.48 6.45 6.13
CA ALA A 58 -6.55 5.68 5.50
C ALA A 58 -6.78 4.35 6.21
N ALA A 59 -5.71 3.62 6.56
CA ALA A 59 -5.79 2.37 7.30
C ALA A 59 -6.38 2.53 8.72
N ALA A 60 -6.17 3.68 9.36
CA ALA A 60 -6.74 4.01 10.67
C ALA A 60 -8.18 4.58 10.58
N THR A 61 -8.66 4.93 9.38
CA THR A 61 -9.97 5.54 9.17
C THR A 61 -11.00 4.49 8.74
N HIS A 62 -12.14 4.43 9.43
CA HIS A 62 -13.23 3.53 9.08
C HIS A 62 -13.71 3.78 7.63
N HIS A 63 -13.99 2.72 6.87
CA HIS A 63 -14.27 2.79 5.42
C HIS A 63 -15.37 3.82 5.04
N GLN A 64 -16.46 3.89 5.81
CA GLN A 64 -17.55 4.87 5.57
C GLN A 64 -17.14 6.32 5.83
N SER A 65 -16.02 6.53 6.53
CA SER A 65 -15.50 7.84 6.92
C SER A 65 -14.29 8.26 6.08
N GLN A 66 -13.92 7.50 5.04
CA GLN A 66 -12.77 7.82 4.18
C GLN A 66 -13.07 8.86 3.09
N GLY A 67 -14.32 9.31 2.93
CA GLY A 67 -14.71 10.33 1.93
C GLY A 67 -13.80 11.57 1.92
N PRO A 68 -13.52 12.22 3.07
CA PRO A 68 -12.62 13.37 3.13
C PRO A 68 -11.18 13.08 2.64
N LEU A 69 -10.67 11.86 2.82
CA LEU A 69 -9.35 11.48 2.30
C LEU A 69 -9.35 11.43 0.77
N ILE A 70 -10.44 10.92 0.18
CA ILE A 70 -10.63 10.91 -1.27
C ILE A 70 -10.64 12.33 -1.81
N ASP A 71 -11.38 13.24 -1.15
CA ASP A 71 -11.47 14.65 -1.53
C ASP A 71 -10.09 15.33 -1.50
N ILE A 72 -9.27 15.03 -0.48
CA ILE A 72 -7.90 15.55 -0.37
C ILE A 72 -7.02 14.99 -1.50
N VAL A 73 -7.07 13.70 -1.80
CA VAL A 73 -6.28 13.11 -2.91
C VAL A 73 -6.69 13.71 -4.26
N GLN A 74 -7.99 13.89 -4.49
CA GLN A 74 -8.48 14.57 -5.69
C GLN A 74 -8.00 16.00 -5.76
N ALA A 75 -7.96 16.72 -4.64
CA ALA A 75 -7.42 18.08 -4.58
C ALA A 75 -5.91 18.12 -4.86
N VAL A 76 -5.12 17.17 -4.33
CA VAL A 76 -3.68 17.01 -4.64
C VAL A 76 -3.46 16.84 -6.13
N GLN A 77 -4.27 16.04 -6.83
CA GLN A 77 -4.15 15.84 -8.29
C GLN A 77 -4.38 17.13 -9.12
N GLN A 78 -5.03 18.14 -8.53
CA GLN A 78 -5.24 19.45 -9.17
C GLN A 78 -4.15 20.47 -8.82
N GLU A 79 -3.19 20.12 -7.98
CA GLU A 79 -2.11 21.03 -7.61
C GLU A 79 -0.98 21.06 -8.65
N ASN A 80 -0.22 22.15 -8.59
CA ASN A 80 1.06 22.26 -9.27
C ASN A 80 2.19 22.16 -8.25
N ILE A 81 3.19 21.32 -8.55
CA ILE A 81 4.38 21.18 -7.70
C ILE A 81 5.28 22.43 -7.77
N ALA A 82 5.17 23.21 -8.86
CA ALA A 82 5.90 24.44 -9.08
C ALA A 82 5.05 25.46 -9.87
N GLU A 83 5.40 26.74 -9.80
CA GLU A 83 4.65 27.84 -10.44
C GLU A 83 4.72 27.79 -11.98
N GLN A 84 5.77 27.18 -12.53
CA GLN A 84 5.96 27.01 -13.98
C GLN A 84 5.62 25.58 -14.40
N GLU A 85 4.82 25.45 -15.46
CA GLU A 85 4.30 24.15 -15.94
C GLU A 85 5.44 23.18 -16.30
N ASP A 86 6.53 23.69 -16.87
CA ASP A 86 7.73 22.93 -17.27
C ASP A 86 8.54 22.35 -16.09
N THR A 87 8.32 22.89 -14.88
CA THR A 87 8.94 22.40 -13.63
C THR A 87 8.06 21.39 -12.88
N SER A 88 6.97 20.95 -13.51
CA SER A 88 6.04 19.99 -12.91
C SER A 88 6.41 18.52 -13.09
N GLU A 89 7.57 18.27 -13.71
CA GLU A 89 8.08 16.94 -14.01
C GLU A 89 9.21 16.54 -13.05
N CYS A 90 9.25 15.26 -12.68
CA CYS A 90 10.38 14.65 -11.98
C CYS A 90 10.89 13.44 -12.76
N THR A 91 12.16 13.08 -12.55
CA THR A 91 12.70 11.80 -13.03
C THR A 91 12.88 10.87 -11.84
N ILE A 92 12.28 9.69 -11.90
CA ILE A 92 12.40 8.64 -10.88
C ILE A 92 12.69 7.33 -11.61
N TRP A 93 13.77 6.66 -11.24
CA TRP A 93 14.23 5.40 -11.83
C TRP A 93 14.40 5.44 -13.35
N GLY A 94 14.78 6.60 -13.89
CA GLY A 94 15.00 6.81 -15.33
C GLY A 94 13.75 7.24 -16.11
N ASP A 95 12.56 7.19 -15.50
CA ASP A 95 11.31 7.60 -16.13
C ASP A 95 10.89 9.01 -15.69
N LYS A 96 10.26 9.76 -16.60
CA LYS A 96 9.73 11.09 -16.31
C LYS A 96 8.25 11.02 -15.92
N PHE A 97 7.88 11.76 -14.88
CA PHE A 97 6.51 11.81 -14.35
C PHE A 97 6.07 13.24 -14.07
N LYS A 98 4.81 13.55 -14.33
CA LYS A 98 4.12 14.73 -13.80
C LYS A 98 3.69 14.44 -12.37
N VAL A 99 4.31 15.10 -11.40
CA VAL A 99 4.29 14.69 -9.98
C VAL A 99 2.88 14.42 -9.44
N TRP A 100 1.92 15.32 -9.63
CA TRP A 100 0.58 15.15 -9.05
C TRP A 100 -0.42 14.48 -9.99
N LYS A 101 -0.17 14.54 -11.30
CA LYS A 101 -1.03 13.90 -12.30
C LYS A 101 -0.76 12.39 -12.40
N ASP A 102 0.50 12.01 -12.36
CA ASP A 102 0.95 10.62 -12.49
C ASP A 102 1.17 9.96 -11.13
N MET A 103 1.19 10.75 -10.04
CA MET A 103 1.38 10.30 -8.65
C MET A 103 2.47 9.24 -8.52
N PRO A 104 3.73 9.54 -8.92
CA PRO A 104 4.78 8.56 -8.88
C PRO A 104 5.00 8.12 -7.43
N LEU A 105 5.39 6.86 -7.27
CA LEU A 105 5.56 6.18 -5.99
C LEU A 105 4.29 5.93 -5.19
N PHE A 106 3.11 6.47 -5.55
CA PHE A 106 1.86 6.16 -4.85
C PHE A 106 1.51 4.67 -4.94
N GLY A 107 1.53 4.09 -6.14
CA GLY A 107 1.33 2.66 -6.36
C GLY A 107 2.36 1.78 -5.62
N PRO A 108 3.68 2.02 -5.78
CA PRO A 108 4.71 1.36 -4.97
C PRO A 108 4.47 1.47 -3.45
N SER A 109 4.20 2.67 -2.92
CA SER A 109 3.90 2.90 -1.50
C SER A 109 2.65 2.16 -1.02
N MET A 110 1.59 2.13 -1.84
CA MET A 110 0.38 1.34 -1.57
C MET A 110 0.69 -0.15 -1.52
N ARG A 111 1.50 -0.68 -2.44
CA ARG A 111 1.90 -2.10 -2.43
C ARG A 111 2.76 -2.47 -1.24
N GLU A 112 3.65 -1.59 -0.81
CA GLU A 112 4.50 -1.80 0.36
C GLU A 112 3.69 -1.72 1.67
N THR A 113 2.73 -0.80 1.74
CA THR A 113 1.97 -0.52 2.96
C THR A 113 0.71 -1.40 3.11
N TRP A 114 0.09 -1.80 2.00
CA TRP A 114 -1.10 -2.64 2.04
C TRP A 114 -0.72 -4.11 2.24
N ASN A 115 -0.33 -4.43 3.48
CA ASN A 115 -0.56 -5.68 4.24
C ASN A 115 -0.65 -7.02 3.48
N MET A 116 -0.04 -7.19 2.31
CA MET A 116 -0.16 -8.41 1.50
C MET A 116 0.25 -9.63 2.31
N VAL A 117 1.40 -9.57 2.99
CA VAL A 117 1.85 -10.65 3.88
C VAL A 117 0.88 -10.90 5.04
N TRP A 118 0.20 -9.87 5.54
CA TRP A 118 -0.78 -10.00 6.61
C TRP A 118 -2.10 -10.60 6.10
N THR A 119 -2.58 -10.18 4.93
CA THR A 119 -3.78 -10.73 4.28
C THR A 119 -3.58 -12.20 3.93
N LEU A 120 -2.44 -12.55 3.33
CA LEU A 120 -2.10 -13.95 3.02
C LEU A 120 -1.95 -14.78 4.31
N ARG A 121 -1.35 -14.22 5.36
CA ARG A 121 -1.28 -14.87 6.68
C ARG A 121 -2.67 -15.11 7.27
N SER A 122 -3.53 -14.10 7.31
CA SER A 122 -4.87 -14.21 7.87
C SER A 122 -5.73 -15.22 7.10
N ALA A 123 -5.61 -15.24 5.78
CA ALA A 123 -6.38 -16.15 4.93
C ALA A 123 -5.87 -17.61 4.97
N PHE A 124 -4.55 -17.84 5.06
CA PHE A 124 -3.98 -19.17 4.79
C PHE A 124 -3.20 -19.78 5.95
N GLU A 125 -2.89 -19.02 7.00
CA GLU A 125 -2.03 -19.47 8.10
C GLU A 125 -2.72 -19.52 9.48
N GLY A 126 -4.03 -19.23 9.53
CA GLY A 126 -4.86 -19.36 10.74
C GLY A 126 -5.24 -20.82 11.05
N THR A 127 -5.45 -21.16 12.33
CA THR A 127 -5.93 -22.48 12.77
C THR A 127 -7.42 -22.67 12.59
N GLU A 128 -8.19 -21.59 12.67
CA GLU A 128 -9.60 -21.56 12.34
C GLU A 128 -9.79 -21.44 10.82
N GLY A 129 -10.95 -21.86 10.32
CA GLY A 129 -11.30 -21.68 8.92
C GLY A 129 -11.25 -20.18 8.57
N PRO A 130 -10.60 -19.79 7.45
CA PRO A 130 -10.44 -18.39 7.13
C PRO A 130 -11.79 -17.75 6.79
N SER A 131 -11.95 -16.47 7.13
CA SER A 131 -13.15 -15.73 6.73
C SER A 131 -13.20 -15.63 5.20
N SER A 132 -14.40 -15.65 4.62
CA SER A 132 -14.57 -15.49 3.17
C SER A 132 -13.95 -14.19 2.66
N THR A 133 -14.01 -13.12 3.46
CA THR A 133 -13.41 -11.81 3.14
C THR A 133 -11.89 -11.86 3.05
N ASP A 134 -11.23 -12.56 3.98
CA ASP A 134 -9.77 -12.71 3.95
C ASP A 134 -9.33 -13.55 2.74
N VAL A 135 -10.09 -14.61 2.44
CA VAL A 135 -9.85 -15.47 1.28
C VAL A 135 -10.01 -14.68 -0.03
N ASP A 136 -11.07 -13.88 -0.17
CA ASP A 136 -11.31 -13.11 -1.38
C ASP A 136 -10.25 -12.00 -1.56
N ALA A 137 -9.85 -11.34 -0.48
CA ALA A 137 -8.73 -10.39 -0.51
C ALA A 137 -7.41 -11.07 -0.91
N ALA A 138 -7.14 -12.28 -0.42
CA ALA A 138 -5.95 -13.05 -0.79
C ALA A 138 -5.98 -13.50 -2.27
N LYS A 139 -7.14 -13.89 -2.80
CA LYS A 139 -7.32 -14.20 -4.24
C LYS A 139 -7.02 -12.98 -5.10
N VAL A 140 -7.49 -11.78 -4.71
CA VAL A 140 -7.20 -10.53 -5.42
C VAL A 140 -5.69 -10.27 -5.46
N TRP A 141 -4.97 -10.50 -4.37
CA TRP A 141 -3.51 -10.39 -4.34
C TRP A 141 -2.84 -11.35 -5.32
N PHE A 142 -3.24 -12.62 -5.35
CA PHE A 142 -2.69 -13.58 -6.31
C PHE A 142 -3.15 -13.34 -7.75
N LEU A 143 -4.31 -12.71 -7.99
CA LEU A 143 -4.75 -12.39 -9.34
C LEU A 143 -3.92 -11.26 -9.96
N TYR A 144 -3.60 -10.22 -9.18
CA TYR A 144 -2.98 -9.00 -9.70
C TYR A 144 -1.49 -8.85 -9.36
N ALA A 145 -0.99 -9.55 -8.34
CA ALA A 145 0.37 -9.39 -7.83
C ALA A 145 1.16 -10.71 -7.74
N LYS A 146 0.74 -11.76 -8.45
CA LYS A 146 1.43 -13.07 -8.42
C LYS A 146 2.93 -12.97 -8.67
N ASP A 147 3.32 -12.35 -9.78
CA ASP A 147 4.74 -12.22 -10.15
C ASP A 147 5.56 -11.48 -9.08
N MET A 148 4.92 -10.51 -8.40
CA MET A 148 5.53 -9.80 -7.27
C MET A 148 5.67 -10.68 -6.04
N ILE A 149 4.63 -11.45 -5.68
CA ILE A 149 4.66 -12.40 -4.56
C ILE A 149 5.75 -13.45 -4.78
N GLU A 150 5.83 -14.01 -5.99
CA GLU A 150 6.85 -14.99 -6.38
C GLU A 150 8.25 -14.39 -6.32
N ARG A 151 8.42 -13.17 -6.86
CA ARG A 151 9.71 -12.47 -6.82
C ARG A 151 10.14 -12.16 -5.39
N LEU A 152 9.27 -11.58 -4.56
CA LEU A 152 9.58 -11.25 -3.17
C LEU A 152 9.87 -12.51 -2.34
N SER A 153 9.21 -13.63 -2.64
CA SER A 153 9.45 -14.92 -1.99
C SER A 153 10.80 -15.51 -2.39
N ARG A 154 11.17 -15.41 -3.68
CA ARG A 154 12.51 -15.82 -4.15
C ARG A 154 13.63 -14.94 -3.61
N GLU A 155 13.36 -13.64 -3.44
CA GLU A 155 14.28 -12.67 -2.83
C GLU A 155 14.30 -12.75 -1.30
N GLU A 156 13.48 -13.61 -0.69
CA GLU A 156 13.34 -13.77 0.76
C GLU A 156 13.13 -12.45 1.52
N LYS A 157 12.28 -11.57 0.96
CA LYS A 157 12.06 -10.23 1.51
C LYS A 157 11.54 -10.30 2.94
N THR A 158 12.28 -9.71 3.87
CA THR A 158 11.90 -9.58 5.28
C THR A 158 11.40 -8.18 5.64
N PHE A 159 10.63 -8.10 6.71
CA PHE A 159 10.15 -6.87 7.33
C PHE A 159 10.30 -6.96 8.84
N ASP A 160 10.51 -5.82 9.48
CA ASP A 160 10.59 -5.72 10.92
C ASP A 160 9.21 -5.80 11.58
N GLY A 161 9.17 -6.32 12.82
CA GLY A 161 7.99 -6.33 13.67
C GLY A 161 7.08 -7.55 13.55
N LYS A 162 5.94 -7.51 14.26
CA LYS A 162 5.04 -8.66 14.44
C LYS A 162 4.20 -9.00 13.20
N LYS A 163 3.98 -8.03 12.29
CA LYS A 163 3.06 -8.18 11.14
C LYS A 163 3.52 -9.23 10.12
N ALA A 164 4.84 -9.41 9.97
CA ALA A 164 5.43 -10.30 8.98
C ALA A 164 5.75 -11.71 9.51
N LYS A 165 5.42 -12.00 10.78
CA LYS A 165 5.57 -13.34 11.36
C LYS A 165 4.63 -14.35 10.69
N GLY A 166 5.00 -15.63 10.80
CA GLY A 166 4.11 -16.75 10.45
C GLY A 166 2.83 -16.70 11.27
N GLY A 167 1.74 -17.20 10.69
CA GLY A 167 0.45 -17.35 11.36
C GLY A 167 0.46 -18.49 12.37
N GLU A 168 -0.68 -18.69 13.03
CA GLU A 168 -0.87 -19.65 14.13
C GLU A 168 -0.40 -21.08 13.76
N LYS A 169 -0.70 -21.54 12.54
CA LYS A 169 -0.27 -22.86 12.03
C LYS A 169 1.25 -23.02 11.89
N TYR A 170 1.97 -21.91 11.80
CA TYR A 170 3.40 -21.86 11.49
C TYR A 170 4.17 -21.05 12.54
N LYS A 171 3.71 -21.05 13.79
CA LYS A 171 4.35 -20.34 14.91
C LYS A 171 5.81 -20.69 15.12
N ASP A 172 6.17 -21.94 14.87
CA ASP A 172 7.53 -22.45 15.01
C ASP A 172 8.41 -22.13 13.79
N LYS A 173 7.81 -21.61 12.72
CA LYS A 173 8.56 -21.10 11.58
C LYS A 173 9.01 -19.68 11.87
N GLU A 174 10.31 -19.42 11.77
CA GLU A 174 10.89 -18.10 12.02
C GLU A 174 10.66 -17.09 10.89
N TRP A 175 9.55 -17.22 10.15
CA TRP A 175 9.25 -16.34 9.03
C TRP A 175 9.14 -14.87 9.46
N ARG A 176 9.62 -13.97 8.59
CA ARG A 176 9.62 -12.51 8.78
C ARG A 176 9.21 -11.76 7.52
N GLY A 177 8.44 -12.40 6.64
CA GLY A 177 8.04 -11.81 5.36
C GLY A 177 7.75 -12.88 4.32
N PHE A 178 8.28 -12.69 3.12
CA PHE A 178 8.15 -13.60 1.98
C PHE A 178 9.30 -14.61 1.98
N ASN A 179 9.01 -15.87 1.67
CA ASN A 179 10.01 -16.91 1.42
C ASN A 179 9.39 -18.05 0.62
N PRO A 180 10.20 -18.91 -0.03
CA PRO A 180 9.68 -19.97 -0.90
C PRO A 180 8.74 -20.95 -0.19
N GLN A 181 9.09 -21.36 1.04
CA GLN A 181 8.28 -22.31 1.82
C GLN A 181 6.91 -21.73 2.18
N ARG A 182 6.85 -20.44 2.49
CA ARG A 182 5.61 -19.73 2.84
C ARG A 182 4.73 -19.51 1.61
N LEU A 183 5.34 -19.26 0.45
CA LEU A 183 4.61 -19.18 -0.82
C LEU A 183 3.91 -20.50 -1.16
N GLU A 184 4.60 -21.63 -1.02
CA GLU A 184 4.01 -22.95 -1.26
C GLU A 184 2.74 -23.19 -0.42
N VAL A 185 2.76 -22.75 0.85
CA VAL A 185 1.59 -22.81 1.74
C VAL A 185 0.42 -22.02 1.17
N TRP A 186 0.65 -20.77 0.77
CA TRP A 186 -0.41 -19.90 0.24
C TRP A 186 -0.99 -20.42 -1.07
N GLU A 187 -0.14 -20.90 -1.98
CA GLU A 187 -0.61 -21.49 -3.23
C GLU A 187 -1.37 -22.80 -3.03
N ALA A 188 -0.92 -23.64 -2.08
CA ALA A 188 -1.63 -24.88 -1.76
C ALA A 188 -3.03 -24.59 -1.22
N ALA A 189 -3.16 -23.58 -0.35
CA ALA A 189 -4.45 -23.14 0.17
C ALA A 189 -5.37 -22.58 -0.93
N LEU A 190 -4.83 -21.81 -1.88
CA LEU A 190 -5.59 -21.34 -3.04
C LEU A 190 -6.08 -22.49 -3.92
N ARG A 191 -5.22 -23.49 -4.17
CA ARG A 191 -5.60 -24.68 -4.93
C ARG A 191 -6.73 -25.44 -4.24
N SER A 192 -6.67 -25.68 -2.92
CA SER A 192 -7.75 -26.39 -2.22
C SER A 192 -9.09 -25.66 -2.31
N LEU A 193 -9.09 -24.32 -2.27
CA LEU A 193 -10.29 -23.51 -2.40
C LEU A 193 -10.93 -23.58 -3.80
N SER A 194 -10.13 -23.85 -4.84
CA SER A 194 -10.64 -24.03 -6.21
C SER A 194 -11.29 -25.40 -6.43
N PHE A 195 -11.00 -26.40 -5.60
CA PHE A 195 -11.59 -27.74 -5.67
C PHE A 195 -12.93 -27.86 -4.93
N ASP A 196 -13.12 -27.13 -3.82
CA ASP A 196 -14.40 -27.15 -3.07
C ASP A 196 -15.56 -26.48 -3.84
N GLY A 197 -15.26 -25.61 -4.80
CA GLY A 197 -16.26 -24.98 -5.68
C GLY A 197 -16.81 -25.88 -6.80
N ASP A 198 -16.22 -27.07 -7.02
CA ASP A 198 -16.55 -27.97 -8.15
C ASP A 198 -17.42 -29.17 -7.73
N LEU A 199 -17.96 -29.17 -6.49
CA LEU A 199 -18.88 -30.20 -5.97
C LEU A 199 -20.35 -30.05 -6.42
N LEU A 200 -20.63 -29.17 -7.39
CA LEU A 200 -21.90 -29.15 -8.12
C LEU A 200 -21.73 -29.75 -9.53
N ARG A 201 -21.32 -31.02 -9.60
CA ARG A 201 -21.63 -31.84 -10.78
C ARG A 201 -22.93 -32.58 -10.52
N PRO A 202 -23.95 -32.48 -11.39
CA PRO A 202 -25.14 -33.30 -11.27
C PRO A 202 -24.75 -34.78 -11.45
N ALA A 203 -25.29 -35.63 -10.59
CA ALA A 203 -25.19 -37.09 -10.68
C ALA A 203 -25.75 -37.60 -12.03
N PRO A 204 -25.26 -38.76 -12.53
CA PRO A 204 -25.51 -39.24 -13.90
C PRO A 204 -26.99 -39.44 -14.24
#